data_AF-A0A561EQL9-F1
#
_entry.id   AF-A0A561EQL9-F1
#
_cell.length_a   1.000
_cell.length_b   1.000
_cell.length_c   1.000
_cell.angle_alpha   90.00
_cell.angle_beta   90.00
_cell.angle_gamma   90.00
#
_symmetry.space_group_name_H-M   'P 1'
#
loop_
_entity.id
_entity.type
_entity.pdbx_description
1 polymer ?
#
loop_
_entity_poly.entity_id
_entity_poly.type
_entity_poly.pdbx_seq_one_letter_code
_entity_poly.pdbx_strand_id
1 'polypeptide(L)'
;MIGCRIPGLNGWLLQVDGNLFFENSFIDGRLTLTRARVTGELRLSGVTLTAPEIAEEPDSSRATGVWALWAGGLVMEGGVFARHGFTATGGLRLVGAQFNGGLFMEGARIGNPGGDSFTGDDLSASTMILSDGFTATGAVRLAGASVRSRLSLAGAVLGGADVALEAVRLQAGDLELTPAAAVKGSVDLQGAKVAVLHDNEHSWPADSRIDGFEYTAIHAAPDRPDSVAGRLGWIARLPGYAPQPYEQLAGWYRRIGHDGDARRVLLEKQRRRRRTLHPVAQIWGRVLDVTVGYGYRPWQVGLWLLGLALVGTTVFGLQDPRATQPEQSQPFDPLVYTLDLLIPIGGFGMRAAWYWTGATQYLTYALIAAGWLLTTAVVAGVTRSLNRA
;
A
#
# COMPACT_ATOMS: atom_id res chain seq x y z
N MET A 1 3.72 -44.14 -5.60
CA MET A 1 2.83 -44.43 -6.74
C MET A 1 3.21 -43.47 -7.85
N ILE A 2 3.64 -43.94 -9.01
CA ILE A 2 4.09 -43.08 -10.11
C ILE A 2 3.34 -43.52 -11.37
N GLY A 3 2.72 -42.57 -12.08
CA GLY A 3 1.92 -42.89 -13.26
C GLY A 3 0.67 -43.73 -12.96
N CYS A 4 0.16 -43.69 -11.72
CA CYS A 4 -0.96 -44.53 -11.30
C CYS A 4 -2.29 -43.79 -11.47
N ARG A 5 -3.39 -44.53 -11.60
CA ARG A 5 -4.75 -44.00 -11.42
C ARG A 5 -5.31 -44.57 -10.11
N ILE A 6 -5.66 -43.72 -9.17
CA ILE A 6 -6.15 -44.13 -7.84
C ILE A 6 -7.49 -43.46 -7.51
N PRO A 7 -8.40 -44.17 -6.83
CA PRO A 7 -9.74 -43.64 -6.52
C PRO A 7 -9.73 -42.58 -5.40
N GLY A 8 -8.57 -42.29 -4.82
CA GLY A 8 -8.42 -41.46 -3.63
C GLY A 8 -7.46 -42.11 -2.64
N LEU A 9 -7.05 -41.36 -1.62
CA LEU A 9 -6.27 -41.88 -0.51
C LEU A 9 -6.70 -41.17 0.77
N ASN A 10 -7.10 -41.95 1.77
CA ASN A 10 -7.33 -41.44 3.11
C ASN A 10 -6.11 -41.73 4.01
N GLY A 11 -5.18 -40.78 4.05
CA GLY A 11 -4.01 -40.75 4.92
C GLY A 11 -4.18 -39.85 6.13
N TRP A 12 -5.37 -39.80 6.74
CA TRP A 12 -5.56 -39.06 7.99
C TRP A 12 -4.61 -39.63 9.08
N LEU A 13 -3.81 -38.75 9.70
CA LEU A 13 -2.79 -39.10 10.70
C LEU A 13 -1.70 -40.05 10.16
N LEU A 14 -1.55 -40.14 8.83
CA LEU A 14 -0.49 -40.92 8.21
C LEU A 14 0.88 -40.45 8.70
N GLN A 15 1.74 -41.39 9.07
CA GLN A 15 3.15 -41.12 9.39
C GLN A 15 4.03 -41.81 8.34
N VAL A 16 4.91 -41.03 7.72
CA VAL A 16 5.86 -41.53 6.72
C VAL A 16 7.27 -41.08 7.10
N ASP A 17 8.09 -42.05 7.50
CA ASP A 17 9.52 -41.86 7.73
C ASP A 17 10.29 -42.01 6.42
N GLY A 18 10.05 -41.08 5.50
CA GLY A 18 10.58 -41.10 4.15
C GLY A 18 9.75 -40.27 3.19
N ASN A 19 9.79 -40.63 1.91
CA ASN A 19 9.15 -39.86 0.86
C ASN A 19 7.77 -40.41 0.49
N LEU A 20 6.85 -39.51 0.09
CA LEU A 20 5.55 -39.86 -0.43
C LEU A 20 5.40 -39.33 -1.87
N PHE A 21 5.35 -40.25 -2.84
CA PHE A 21 5.34 -39.90 -4.27
C PHE A 21 4.02 -40.29 -4.94
N PHE A 22 3.46 -39.33 -5.69
CA PHE A 22 2.31 -39.50 -6.58
C PHE A 22 2.60 -39.04 -8.00
N GLU A 23 3.85 -38.79 -8.38
CA GLU A 23 4.22 -38.13 -9.65
C GLU A 23 3.48 -38.70 -10.86
N ASN A 24 2.99 -37.81 -11.73
CA ASN A 24 2.24 -38.14 -12.95
C ASN A 24 1.01 -39.05 -12.72
N SER A 25 0.43 -39.06 -11.52
CA SER A 25 -0.73 -39.89 -11.19
C SER A 25 -2.04 -39.12 -11.30
N PHE A 26 -3.13 -39.87 -11.50
CA PHE A 26 -4.50 -39.38 -11.52
C PHE A 26 -5.18 -39.83 -10.23
N ILE A 27 -5.71 -38.89 -9.45
CA ILE A 27 -6.47 -39.17 -8.24
C ILE A 27 -7.92 -38.73 -8.50
N ASP A 28 -8.78 -39.70 -8.80
CA ASP A 28 -10.18 -39.44 -9.19
C ASP A 28 -11.08 -39.09 -7.99
N GLY A 29 -10.61 -39.37 -6.77
CA GLY A 29 -11.29 -38.99 -5.54
C GLY A 29 -10.40 -38.18 -4.61
N ARG A 30 -10.84 -38.00 -3.38
CA ARG A 30 -10.16 -37.10 -2.44
C ARG A 30 -8.81 -37.64 -1.98
N LEU A 31 -7.81 -36.77 -1.98
CA LEU A 31 -6.55 -36.99 -1.26
C LEU A 31 -6.64 -36.34 0.12
N THR A 32 -6.68 -37.16 1.17
CA THR A 32 -6.70 -36.69 2.57
C THR A 32 -5.36 -36.99 3.22
N LEU A 33 -4.65 -35.96 3.63
CA LEU A 33 -3.41 -35.98 4.42
C LEU A 33 -3.56 -35.10 5.68
N THR A 34 -4.80 -34.95 6.17
CA THR A 34 -5.10 -34.18 7.38
C THR A 34 -4.27 -34.70 8.55
N ARG A 35 -3.53 -33.79 9.21
CA ARG A 35 -2.63 -34.11 10.33
C ARG A 35 -1.62 -35.22 10.04
N ALA A 36 -1.33 -35.50 8.77
CA ALA A 36 -0.25 -36.41 8.41
C ALA A 36 1.11 -35.78 8.73
N ARG A 37 2.12 -36.62 8.92
CA ARG A 37 3.51 -36.22 9.11
C ARG A 37 4.38 -36.99 8.12
N VAL A 38 5.16 -36.27 7.33
CA VAL A 38 6.10 -36.85 6.37
C VAL A 38 7.45 -36.21 6.59
N THR A 39 8.46 -37.02 6.91
CA THR A 39 9.82 -36.53 7.18
C THR A 39 10.58 -36.22 5.88
N GLY A 40 10.33 -36.98 4.81
CA GLY A 40 10.89 -36.73 3.49
C GLY A 40 10.04 -35.78 2.65
N GLU A 41 10.14 -35.96 1.33
CA GLU A 41 9.46 -35.12 0.34
C GLU A 41 8.06 -35.64 0.00
N LEU A 42 7.16 -34.71 -0.31
CA LEU A 42 5.88 -35.01 -0.96
C LEU A 42 5.96 -34.54 -2.41
N ARG A 43 5.93 -35.48 -3.37
CA ARG A 43 5.95 -35.16 -4.81
C ARG A 43 4.60 -35.39 -5.45
N LEU A 44 4.04 -34.31 -5.96
CA LEU A 44 2.77 -34.20 -6.66
C LEU A 44 2.95 -33.64 -8.09
N SER A 45 4.18 -33.53 -8.58
CA SER A 45 4.43 -33.02 -9.94
C SER A 45 3.69 -33.83 -11.00
N GLY A 46 3.03 -33.14 -11.93
CA GLY A 46 2.20 -33.76 -12.97
C GLY A 46 0.91 -34.45 -12.47
N VAL A 47 0.56 -34.34 -11.19
CA VAL A 47 -0.65 -34.98 -10.66
C VAL A 47 -1.92 -34.25 -11.09
N THR A 48 -2.94 -35.01 -11.44
CA THR A 48 -4.32 -34.50 -11.58
C THR A 48 -5.16 -34.94 -10.39
N LEU A 49 -5.62 -33.98 -9.59
CA LEU A 49 -6.56 -34.18 -8.50
C LEU A 49 -7.94 -33.70 -8.94
N THR A 50 -8.95 -34.56 -8.84
CA THR A 50 -10.34 -34.16 -9.07
C THR A 50 -11.14 -34.44 -7.82
N ALA A 51 -11.80 -33.42 -7.28
CA ALA A 51 -12.70 -33.62 -6.16
C ALA A 51 -13.93 -34.43 -6.62
N PRO A 52 -14.32 -35.47 -5.86
CA PRO A 52 -15.38 -36.39 -6.28
C PRO A 52 -16.72 -35.68 -6.46
N GLU A 53 -17.02 -34.66 -5.65
CA GLU A 53 -18.27 -33.92 -5.76
C GLU A 53 -18.41 -33.12 -7.07
N ILE A 54 -17.29 -32.75 -7.71
CA ILE A 54 -17.31 -32.07 -9.01
C ILE A 54 -17.51 -33.08 -10.15
N ALA A 55 -17.04 -34.32 -9.98
CA ALA A 55 -17.25 -35.38 -10.97
C ALA A 55 -18.72 -35.84 -11.03
N GLU A 56 -19.46 -35.67 -9.93
CA GLU A 56 -20.86 -36.06 -9.80
C GLU A 56 -21.86 -34.95 -10.18
N GLU A 57 -21.40 -33.69 -10.29
CA GLU A 57 -22.23 -32.52 -10.65
C GLU A 57 -22.13 -32.19 -12.16
N PRO A 58 -23.23 -32.23 -12.94
CA PRO A 58 -23.21 -31.91 -14.37
C PRO A 58 -22.93 -30.44 -14.67
N ASP A 59 -23.07 -29.54 -13.69
CA ASP A 59 -22.66 -28.14 -13.77
C ASP A 59 -21.63 -27.79 -12.68
N SER A 60 -20.35 -28.02 -13.01
CA SER A 60 -19.20 -27.74 -12.13
C SER A 60 -19.14 -26.32 -11.56
N SER A 61 -19.89 -25.35 -12.12
CA SER A 61 -19.97 -23.98 -11.60
C SER A 61 -20.82 -23.85 -10.32
N ARG A 62 -21.61 -24.86 -9.97
CA ARG A 62 -22.47 -24.89 -8.77
C ARG A 62 -21.83 -25.57 -7.56
N ALA A 63 -20.79 -26.35 -7.77
CA ALA A 63 -20.05 -27.04 -6.73
C ALA A 63 -19.06 -26.08 -6.04
N THR A 64 -19.58 -25.09 -5.30
CA THR A 64 -18.74 -24.11 -4.59
C THR A 64 -18.20 -24.70 -3.28
N GLY A 65 -16.94 -24.39 -2.95
CA GLY A 65 -16.34 -24.81 -1.68
C GLY A 65 -15.96 -26.30 -1.59
N VAL A 66 -15.78 -26.96 -2.74
CA VAL A 66 -15.32 -28.35 -2.82
C VAL A 66 -13.80 -28.43 -2.78
N TRP A 67 -13.26 -29.49 -2.18
CA TRP A 67 -11.81 -29.66 -1.96
C TRP A 67 -11.29 -30.98 -2.54
N ALA A 68 -10.26 -30.88 -3.38
CA ALA A 68 -9.57 -32.04 -3.94
C ALA A 68 -8.49 -32.59 -2.98
N LEU A 69 -7.87 -31.70 -2.19
CA LEU A 69 -6.86 -32.03 -1.18
C LEU A 69 -7.28 -31.54 0.20
N TRP A 70 -7.34 -32.46 1.16
CA TRP A 70 -7.50 -32.16 2.58
C TRP A 70 -6.19 -32.41 3.30
N ALA A 71 -5.42 -31.37 3.60
CA ALA A 71 -4.12 -31.47 4.25
C ALA A 71 -4.01 -30.45 5.40
N GLY A 72 -5.12 -30.23 6.11
CA GLY A 72 -5.15 -29.38 7.30
C GLY A 72 -4.26 -29.97 8.40
N GLY A 73 -3.35 -29.15 8.93
CA GLY A 73 -2.37 -29.58 9.93
C GLY A 73 -1.33 -30.58 9.41
N LEU A 74 -1.17 -30.73 8.09
CA LEU A 74 -0.10 -31.55 7.51
C LEU A 74 1.27 -30.99 7.96
N VAL A 75 2.17 -31.85 8.39
CA VAL A 75 3.55 -31.49 8.74
C VAL A 75 4.51 -32.14 7.75
N MET A 76 5.22 -31.31 7.01
CA MET A 76 6.25 -31.70 6.05
C MET A 76 7.60 -31.19 6.55
N GLU A 77 8.50 -32.11 6.86
CA GLU A 77 9.89 -31.74 7.18
C GLU A 77 10.68 -31.48 5.90
N GLY A 78 10.52 -32.35 4.89
CA GLY A 78 10.99 -32.12 3.53
C GLY A 78 10.09 -31.18 2.72
N GLY A 79 10.47 -30.97 1.46
CA GLY A 79 9.75 -30.08 0.54
C GLY A 79 8.49 -30.72 -0.06
N VAL A 80 7.51 -29.88 -0.39
CA VAL A 80 6.33 -30.27 -1.19
C VAL A 80 6.50 -29.73 -2.60
N PHE A 81 6.53 -30.64 -3.57
CA PHE A 81 6.74 -30.30 -4.98
C PHE A 81 5.48 -30.67 -5.78
N ALA A 82 4.69 -29.67 -6.14
CA ALA A 82 3.51 -29.77 -7.00
C ALA A 82 3.74 -28.95 -8.27
N ARG A 83 4.82 -29.25 -8.97
CA ARG A 83 5.31 -28.45 -10.09
C ARG A 83 4.81 -28.96 -11.43
N HIS A 84 4.89 -28.11 -12.45
CA HIS A 84 4.86 -28.47 -13.88
C HIS A 84 3.82 -29.55 -14.22
N GLY A 85 2.56 -29.14 -14.37
CA GLY A 85 1.45 -30.03 -14.74
C GLY A 85 0.59 -30.50 -13.58
N PHE A 86 0.89 -30.11 -12.33
CA PHE A 86 -0.06 -30.29 -11.24
C PHE A 86 -1.36 -29.53 -11.53
N THR A 87 -2.47 -30.26 -11.55
CA THR A 87 -3.81 -29.71 -11.77
C THR A 87 -4.74 -30.19 -10.67
N ALA A 88 -5.45 -29.28 -10.03
CA ALA A 88 -6.47 -29.58 -9.05
C ALA A 88 -7.81 -28.98 -9.47
N THR A 89 -8.82 -29.83 -9.65
CA THR A 89 -10.21 -29.47 -9.85
C THR A 89 -10.93 -29.65 -8.51
N GLY A 90 -11.18 -28.54 -7.84
CA GLY A 90 -11.49 -28.44 -6.41
C GLY A 90 -10.32 -27.79 -5.65
N GLY A 91 -10.64 -27.11 -4.55
CA GLY A 91 -9.66 -26.37 -3.76
C GLY A 91 -8.65 -27.24 -3.00
N LEU A 92 -7.56 -26.62 -2.55
CA LEU A 92 -6.57 -27.21 -1.66
C LEU A 92 -6.73 -26.63 -0.25
N ARG A 93 -7.04 -27.50 0.72
CA ARG A 93 -7.21 -27.10 2.13
C ARG A 93 -5.96 -27.45 2.93
N LEU A 94 -5.16 -26.44 3.26
CA LEU A 94 -3.85 -26.54 3.94
C LEU A 94 -3.79 -25.73 5.25
N VAL A 95 -4.96 -25.49 5.85
CA VAL A 95 -5.10 -24.73 7.11
C VAL A 95 -4.18 -25.29 8.20
N GLY A 96 -3.35 -24.43 8.80
CA GLY A 96 -2.40 -24.79 9.85
C GLY A 96 -1.32 -25.79 9.43
N ALA A 97 -1.12 -26.02 8.13
CA ALA A 97 -0.05 -26.88 7.64
C ALA A 97 1.34 -26.27 7.88
N GLN A 98 2.35 -27.12 8.03
CA GLN A 98 3.73 -26.74 8.29
C GLN A 98 4.61 -27.30 7.17
N PHE A 99 5.18 -26.42 6.35
CA PHE A 99 6.06 -26.74 5.23
C PHE A 99 7.49 -26.31 5.54
N ASN A 100 8.18 -27.08 6.38
CA ASN A 100 9.54 -26.74 6.80
C ASN A 100 10.53 -26.77 5.65
N GLY A 101 10.37 -27.70 4.70
CA GLY A 101 11.13 -27.77 3.46
C GLY A 101 10.62 -26.87 2.34
N GLY A 102 9.49 -26.19 2.53
CA GLY A 102 8.89 -25.27 1.57
C GLY A 102 7.81 -25.90 0.69
N LEU A 103 7.02 -25.03 0.04
CA LEU A 103 5.96 -25.41 -0.88
C LEU A 103 6.24 -24.82 -2.25
N PHE A 104 6.32 -25.68 -3.27
CA PHE A 104 6.72 -25.33 -4.62
C PHE A 104 5.63 -25.77 -5.60
N MET A 105 4.94 -24.80 -6.19
CA MET A 105 3.80 -25.00 -7.10
C MET A 105 3.97 -24.26 -8.44
N GLU A 106 5.19 -24.17 -8.93
CA GLU A 106 5.53 -23.54 -10.20
C GLU A 106 4.69 -24.13 -11.34
N GLY A 107 3.93 -23.28 -12.05
CA GLY A 107 3.06 -23.69 -13.16
C GLY A 107 1.85 -24.55 -12.77
N ALA A 108 1.52 -24.67 -11.48
CA ALA A 108 0.35 -25.41 -11.03
C ALA A 108 -0.96 -24.71 -11.40
N ARG A 109 -2.03 -25.50 -11.61
CA ARG A 109 -3.37 -24.99 -11.93
C ARG A 109 -4.37 -25.47 -10.90
N ILE A 110 -5.01 -24.55 -10.19
CA ILE A 110 -6.00 -24.86 -9.17
C ILE A 110 -7.31 -24.17 -9.54
N GLY A 111 -8.32 -25.00 -9.80
CA GLY A 111 -9.66 -24.56 -10.18
C GLY A 111 -10.66 -24.78 -9.07
N ASN A 112 -11.23 -23.70 -8.53
CA ASN A 112 -12.43 -23.77 -7.69
C ASN A 112 -13.28 -22.50 -7.87
N PRO A 113 -13.87 -22.29 -9.05
CA PRO A 113 -14.61 -21.05 -9.35
C PRO A 113 -15.73 -20.81 -8.34
N GLY A 114 -15.84 -19.60 -7.81
CA GLY A 114 -16.87 -19.25 -6.81
C GLY A 114 -16.57 -19.73 -5.38
N GLY A 115 -15.45 -20.43 -5.16
CA GLY A 115 -14.95 -20.78 -3.82
C GLY A 115 -13.46 -20.45 -3.66
N ASP A 116 -12.85 -21.07 -2.65
CA ASP A 116 -11.41 -20.94 -2.40
C ASP A 116 -10.64 -21.96 -3.22
N SER A 117 -9.69 -21.52 -4.03
CA SER A 117 -8.77 -22.42 -4.73
C SER A 117 -7.70 -22.95 -3.77
N PHE A 118 -7.24 -22.10 -2.86
CA PHE A 118 -6.18 -22.44 -1.92
C PHE A 118 -6.48 -21.79 -0.57
N THR A 119 -6.58 -22.59 0.49
CA THR A 119 -6.77 -22.06 1.85
C THR A 119 -5.67 -22.57 2.76
N GLY A 120 -4.76 -21.66 3.09
CA GLY A 120 -3.63 -21.86 3.98
C GLY A 120 -3.68 -20.93 5.19
N ASP A 121 -4.86 -20.73 5.77
CA ASP A 121 -5.00 -19.93 6.98
C ASP A 121 -4.11 -20.50 8.10
N ASP A 122 -3.37 -19.62 8.78
CA ASP A 122 -2.38 -19.94 9.82
C ASP A 122 -1.30 -20.97 9.38
N LEU A 123 -1.05 -21.12 8.07
CA LEU A 123 0.02 -21.99 7.58
C LEU A 123 1.41 -21.42 7.93
N SER A 124 2.39 -22.29 8.14
CA SER A 124 3.80 -21.89 8.24
C SER A 124 4.64 -22.56 7.17
N ALA A 125 5.51 -21.82 6.52
CA ALA A 125 6.39 -22.34 5.48
C ALA A 125 7.77 -21.69 5.55
N SER A 126 8.82 -22.44 5.18
CA SER A 126 10.12 -21.83 4.98
C SER A 126 10.14 -20.92 3.75
N THR A 127 9.53 -21.37 2.66
CA THR A 127 9.30 -20.61 1.43
C THR A 127 8.05 -21.13 0.73
N MET A 128 7.38 -20.26 -0.02
CA MET A 128 6.28 -20.60 -0.91
C MET A 128 6.54 -20.02 -2.29
N ILE A 129 6.70 -20.90 -3.28
CA ILE A 129 6.91 -20.50 -4.68
C ILE A 129 5.65 -20.89 -5.47
N LEU A 130 4.81 -19.89 -5.73
CA LEU A 130 3.57 -19.98 -6.51
C LEU A 130 3.75 -19.16 -7.80
N SER A 131 4.84 -19.43 -8.54
CA SER A 131 5.29 -18.65 -9.69
C SER A 131 5.10 -19.37 -11.03
N ASP A 132 5.64 -18.78 -12.10
CA ASP A 132 5.87 -19.44 -13.40
C ASP A 132 4.58 -20.00 -14.02
N GLY A 133 3.54 -19.17 -14.08
CA GLY A 133 2.24 -19.55 -14.64
C GLY A 133 1.31 -20.27 -13.66
N PHE A 134 1.62 -20.26 -12.36
CA PHE A 134 0.67 -20.65 -11.32
C PHE A 134 -0.68 -19.95 -11.55
N THR A 135 -1.76 -20.72 -11.63
CA THR A 135 -3.10 -20.22 -11.91
C THR A 135 -4.08 -20.66 -10.84
N ALA A 136 -4.78 -19.69 -10.25
CA ALA A 136 -5.83 -19.89 -9.27
C ALA A 136 -7.12 -19.21 -9.77
N THR A 137 -8.19 -19.98 -10.00
CA THR A 137 -9.49 -19.42 -10.47
C THR A 137 -10.50 -19.17 -9.35
N GLY A 138 -10.10 -19.42 -8.10
CA GLY A 138 -10.82 -19.08 -6.88
C GLY A 138 -9.87 -18.41 -5.88
N ALA A 139 -10.40 -17.92 -4.75
CA ALA A 139 -9.62 -17.14 -3.78
C ALA A 139 -8.40 -17.91 -3.25
N VAL A 140 -7.27 -17.23 -3.12
CA VAL A 140 -6.07 -17.70 -2.42
C VAL A 140 -6.07 -17.06 -1.03
N ARG A 141 -6.31 -17.85 0.01
CA ARG A 141 -6.36 -17.41 1.41
C ARG A 141 -5.10 -17.85 2.15
N LEU A 142 -4.43 -16.89 2.75
CA LEU A 142 -3.18 -17.00 3.51
C LEU A 142 -3.30 -16.16 4.80
N ALA A 143 -4.50 -16.07 5.37
CA ALA A 143 -4.75 -15.23 6.54
C ALA A 143 -3.94 -15.76 7.73
N GLY A 144 -3.13 -14.90 8.35
CA GLY A 144 -2.25 -15.27 9.47
C GLY A 144 -1.08 -16.19 9.10
N ALA A 145 -0.85 -16.46 7.80
CA ALA A 145 0.26 -17.30 7.37
C ALA A 145 1.63 -16.68 7.71
N SER A 146 2.63 -17.53 7.93
CA SER A 146 4.02 -17.13 8.17
C SER A 146 4.96 -17.81 7.18
N VAL A 147 5.60 -17.03 6.31
CA VAL A 147 6.55 -17.50 5.30
C VAL A 147 7.93 -16.93 5.59
N ARG A 148 8.82 -17.75 6.15
CA ARG A 148 10.10 -17.28 6.69
C ARG A 148 10.96 -16.52 5.67
N SER A 149 11.09 -17.07 4.46
CA SER A 149 11.98 -16.54 3.42
C SER A 149 11.19 -15.76 2.39
N ARG A 150 10.50 -16.44 1.46
CA ARG A 150 9.85 -15.77 0.32
C ARG A 150 8.49 -16.41 0.02
N LEU A 151 7.49 -15.56 -0.16
CA LEU A 151 6.24 -15.86 -0.87
C LEU A 151 6.30 -15.23 -2.26
N SER A 152 6.46 -16.06 -3.29
CA SER A 152 6.49 -15.60 -4.68
C SER A 152 5.19 -15.94 -5.41
N LEU A 153 4.59 -14.92 -6.00
CA LEU A 153 3.45 -14.96 -6.92
C LEU A 153 3.88 -14.40 -8.29
N ALA A 154 5.17 -14.49 -8.61
CA ALA A 154 5.73 -13.96 -9.84
C ALA A 154 5.16 -14.68 -11.06
N GLY A 155 4.60 -13.91 -12.00
CA GLY A 155 3.96 -14.47 -13.18
C GLY A 155 2.69 -15.29 -12.89
N ALA A 156 2.15 -15.22 -11.67
CA ALA A 156 0.90 -15.90 -11.32
C ALA A 156 -0.30 -15.23 -11.99
N VAL A 157 -1.35 -16.02 -12.22
CA VAL A 157 -2.67 -15.56 -12.65
C VAL A 157 -3.65 -15.83 -11.52
N LEU A 158 -4.04 -14.76 -10.82
CA LEU A 158 -4.92 -14.82 -9.66
C LEU A 158 -6.32 -14.32 -10.03
N GLY A 159 -7.33 -15.13 -9.72
CA GLY A 159 -8.72 -14.80 -9.92
C GLY A 159 -9.62 -15.29 -8.78
N GLY A 160 -10.64 -14.51 -8.47
CA GLY A 160 -11.72 -14.86 -7.56
C GLY A 160 -12.95 -13.99 -7.87
N ALA A 161 -14.13 -14.41 -7.40
CA ALA A 161 -15.36 -13.64 -7.63
C ALA A 161 -15.30 -12.28 -6.92
N ASP A 162 -14.97 -12.29 -5.63
CA ASP A 162 -14.84 -11.08 -4.80
C ASP A 162 -13.40 -10.82 -4.37
N VAL A 163 -12.74 -11.83 -3.82
CA VAL A 163 -11.36 -11.76 -3.32
C VAL A 163 -10.50 -12.74 -4.11
N ALA A 164 -9.41 -12.25 -4.69
CA ALA A 164 -8.45 -13.09 -5.40
C ALA A 164 -7.30 -13.54 -4.48
N LEU A 165 -6.82 -12.63 -3.63
CA LEU A 165 -5.77 -12.89 -2.66
C LEU A 165 -6.16 -12.27 -1.31
N GLU A 166 -6.32 -13.10 -0.30
CA GLU A 166 -6.50 -12.69 1.10
C GLU A 166 -5.27 -13.12 1.90
N ALA A 167 -4.40 -12.18 2.23
CA ALA A 167 -3.22 -12.42 3.06
C ALA A 167 -3.20 -11.46 4.27
N VAL A 168 -4.36 -11.32 4.90
CA VAL A 168 -4.54 -10.52 6.12
C VAL A 168 -3.63 -11.04 7.23
N ARG A 169 -2.85 -10.16 7.85
CA ARG A 169 -1.85 -10.49 8.89
C ARG A 169 -0.77 -11.49 8.45
N LEU A 170 -0.54 -11.65 7.14
CA LEU A 170 0.59 -12.42 6.61
C LEU A 170 1.91 -11.88 7.16
N GLN A 171 2.83 -12.77 7.53
CA GLN A 171 4.21 -12.42 7.81
C GLN A 171 5.12 -13.07 6.78
N ALA A 172 5.94 -12.29 6.07
CA ALA A 172 6.87 -12.81 5.08
C ALA A 172 8.23 -12.11 5.14
N GLY A 173 9.31 -12.80 4.72
CA GLY A 173 10.55 -12.11 4.36
C GLY A 173 10.34 -11.29 3.10
N ASP A 174 10.32 -11.94 1.95
CA ASP A 174 10.01 -11.33 0.66
C ASP A 174 8.55 -11.65 0.27
N LEU A 175 7.80 -10.64 -0.13
CA LEU A 175 6.55 -10.80 -0.87
C LEU A 175 6.77 -10.33 -2.31
N GLU A 176 6.83 -11.30 -3.23
CA GLU A 176 6.93 -11.02 -4.65
C GLU A 176 5.56 -11.13 -5.31
N LEU A 177 4.82 -10.02 -5.29
CA LEU A 177 3.49 -9.89 -5.86
C LEU A 177 3.62 -9.28 -7.26
N THR A 178 4.17 -10.02 -8.23
CA THR A 178 4.37 -9.56 -9.62
C THR A 178 3.58 -10.44 -10.60
N PRO A 179 2.23 -10.41 -10.55
CA PRO A 179 1.40 -11.28 -11.37
C PRO A 179 1.55 -10.97 -12.87
N ALA A 180 1.28 -11.98 -13.71
CA ALA A 180 1.42 -11.88 -15.16
C ALA A 180 0.32 -11.01 -15.82
N ALA A 181 -0.81 -10.84 -15.14
CA ALA A 181 -1.94 -10.04 -15.57
C ALA A 181 -2.63 -9.40 -14.37
N ALA A 182 -3.43 -8.36 -14.60
CA ALA A 182 -4.17 -7.70 -13.53
C ALA A 182 -5.02 -8.71 -12.74
N VAL A 183 -4.86 -8.68 -11.42
CA VAL A 183 -5.58 -9.57 -10.50
C VAL A 183 -7.09 -9.39 -10.67
N LYS A 184 -7.82 -10.49 -10.88
CA LYS A 184 -9.29 -10.47 -11.06
C LYS A 184 -9.96 -10.68 -9.71
N GLY A 185 -10.39 -9.59 -9.08
CA GLY A 185 -10.93 -9.57 -7.72
C GLY A 185 -10.13 -8.60 -6.83
N SER A 186 -10.41 -8.61 -5.53
CA SER A 186 -9.69 -7.78 -4.56
C SER A 186 -8.42 -8.44 -4.04
N VAL A 187 -7.47 -7.60 -3.58
CA VAL A 187 -6.26 -8.01 -2.87
C VAL A 187 -6.32 -7.42 -1.47
N ASP A 188 -6.30 -8.28 -0.45
CA ASP A 188 -6.33 -7.88 0.95
C ASP A 188 -5.02 -8.27 1.65
N LEU A 189 -4.25 -7.26 2.05
CA LEU A 189 -3.00 -7.36 2.79
C LEU A 189 -3.09 -6.62 4.14
N GLN A 190 -4.29 -6.42 4.68
CA GLN A 190 -4.47 -5.68 5.92
C GLN A 190 -3.65 -6.30 7.06
N GLY A 191 -2.88 -5.47 7.75
CA GLY A 191 -2.00 -5.89 8.86
C GLY A 191 -0.87 -6.84 8.47
N ALA A 192 -0.62 -7.09 7.18
CA ALA A 192 0.49 -7.92 6.74
C ALA A 192 1.84 -7.23 7.00
N LYS A 193 2.90 -8.01 7.19
CA LYS A 193 4.25 -7.54 7.47
C LYS A 193 5.24 -8.27 6.58
N VAL A 194 5.95 -7.52 5.75
CA VAL A 194 6.96 -8.08 4.85
C VAL A 194 8.29 -7.34 5.00
N ALA A 195 9.42 -8.01 4.81
CA ALA A 195 10.70 -7.30 4.75
C ALA A 195 10.83 -6.55 3.42
N VAL A 196 10.63 -7.26 2.31
CA VAL A 196 10.75 -6.70 0.96
C VAL A 196 9.48 -6.95 0.16
N LEU A 197 8.95 -5.89 -0.44
CA LEU A 197 7.84 -5.95 -1.38
C LEU A 197 8.38 -5.80 -2.81
N HIS A 198 8.12 -6.79 -3.66
CA HIS A 198 8.25 -6.66 -5.11
C HIS A 198 6.86 -6.56 -5.72
N ASP A 199 6.65 -5.55 -6.55
CA ASP A 199 5.38 -5.34 -7.23
C ASP A 199 5.54 -4.79 -8.65
N ASN A 200 4.44 -4.84 -9.40
CA ASN A 200 4.31 -4.33 -10.75
C ASN A 200 2.95 -3.63 -10.93
N GLU A 201 2.63 -3.22 -12.15
CA GLU A 201 1.36 -2.52 -12.45
C GLU A 201 0.11 -3.42 -12.33
N HIS A 202 0.29 -4.73 -12.34
CA HIS A 202 -0.77 -5.74 -12.27
C HIS A 202 -1.12 -6.17 -10.85
N SER A 203 -0.21 -5.94 -9.89
CA SER A 203 -0.32 -6.33 -8.48
C SER A 203 -1.53 -5.74 -7.76
N TRP A 204 -1.98 -4.57 -8.21
CA TRP A 204 -2.85 -3.71 -7.42
C TRP A 204 -4.18 -3.39 -8.13
N PRO A 205 -5.22 -4.22 -7.93
CA PRO A 205 -6.56 -3.92 -8.41
C PRO A 205 -7.16 -2.70 -7.69
N ALA A 206 -8.27 -2.18 -8.24
CA ALA A 206 -8.95 -1.00 -7.67
C ALA A 206 -9.42 -1.24 -6.22
N ASP A 207 -9.95 -2.43 -5.92
CA ASP A 207 -10.24 -2.87 -4.55
C ASP A 207 -9.01 -3.55 -3.94
N SER A 208 -8.01 -2.76 -3.57
CA SER A 208 -6.87 -3.21 -2.76
C SER A 208 -7.03 -2.71 -1.34
N ARG A 209 -6.87 -3.59 -0.35
CA ARG A 209 -6.99 -3.26 1.08
C ARG A 209 -5.65 -3.49 1.76
N ILE A 210 -5.02 -2.43 2.23
CA ILE A 210 -3.62 -2.46 2.71
C ILE A 210 -3.46 -1.70 4.03
N ASP A 211 -4.54 -1.46 4.76
CA ASP A 211 -4.45 -0.75 6.03
C ASP A 211 -3.65 -1.59 7.04
N GLY A 212 -2.64 -0.97 7.66
CA GLY A 212 -1.70 -1.66 8.54
C GLY A 212 -0.66 -2.54 7.82
N PHE A 213 -0.59 -2.51 6.48
CA PHE A 213 0.45 -3.22 5.74
C PHE A 213 1.81 -2.56 5.97
N GLU A 214 2.78 -3.32 6.47
CA GLU A 214 4.14 -2.86 6.78
C GLU A 214 5.17 -3.53 5.86
N TYR A 215 6.10 -2.73 5.34
CA TYR A 215 7.23 -3.19 4.54
C TYR A 215 8.53 -2.40 4.83
N THR A 216 9.68 -3.07 4.81
CA THR A 216 10.96 -2.39 5.05
C THR A 216 11.49 -1.73 3.78
N ALA A 217 11.44 -2.46 2.66
CA ALA A 217 11.88 -2.01 1.34
C ALA A 217 10.84 -2.34 0.25
N ILE A 218 10.83 -1.53 -0.81
CA ILE A 218 10.10 -1.78 -2.04
C ILE A 218 11.12 -1.90 -3.19
N HIS A 219 10.92 -2.88 -4.06
CA HIS A 219 11.61 -3.01 -5.34
C HIS A 219 10.57 -3.09 -6.45
N ALA A 220 10.44 -2.04 -7.26
CA ALA A 220 9.69 -2.17 -8.51
C ALA A 220 10.37 -3.11 -9.49
N ALA A 221 9.55 -3.69 -10.36
CA ALA A 221 10.02 -4.36 -11.55
C ALA A 221 10.92 -3.45 -12.42
N PRO A 222 11.96 -4.00 -13.08
CA PRO A 222 12.99 -3.23 -13.78
C PRO A 222 12.49 -2.47 -15.02
N ASP A 223 11.30 -2.80 -15.51
CA ASP A 223 10.67 -2.24 -16.71
C ASP A 223 10.07 -0.84 -16.49
N ARG A 224 9.90 -0.38 -15.24
CA ARG A 224 9.44 0.97 -14.96
C ARG A 224 10.14 1.59 -13.75
N PRO A 225 10.81 2.75 -13.91
CA PRO A 225 11.42 3.43 -12.78
C PRO A 225 10.35 3.83 -11.75
N ASP A 226 10.65 3.49 -10.50
CA ASP A 226 9.81 3.78 -9.34
C ASP A 226 9.58 5.29 -9.22
N SER A 227 8.37 5.74 -9.57
CA SER A 227 7.99 7.14 -9.45
C SER A 227 6.99 7.35 -8.33
N VAL A 228 7.25 8.38 -7.50
CA VAL A 228 6.36 8.80 -6.41
C VAL A 228 4.96 9.11 -6.92
N ALA A 229 4.86 9.71 -8.12
CA ALA A 229 3.58 10.02 -8.74
C ALA A 229 2.78 8.75 -9.04
N GLY A 230 3.44 7.69 -9.55
CA GLY A 230 2.82 6.38 -9.76
C GLY A 230 2.35 5.76 -8.46
N ARG A 231 3.20 5.75 -7.42
CA ARG A 231 2.85 5.22 -6.09
C ARG A 231 1.67 5.97 -5.47
N LEU A 232 1.65 7.30 -5.56
CA LEU A 232 0.54 8.13 -5.07
C LEU A 232 -0.73 7.94 -5.89
N GLY A 233 -0.61 7.80 -7.22
CA GLY A 233 -1.74 7.50 -8.10
C GLY A 233 -2.40 6.17 -7.75
N TRP A 234 -1.60 5.15 -7.41
CA TRP A 234 -2.13 3.89 -6.90
C TRP A 234 -2.80 4.04 -5.53
N ILE A 235 -2.12 4.62 -4.52
CA ILE A 235 -2.72 4.79 -3.17
C ILE A 235 -4.01 5.58 -3.27
N ALA A 236 -4.07 6.60 -4.14
CA ALA A 236 -5.27 7.42 -4.37
C ALA A 236 -6.50 6.63 -4.81
N ARG A 237 -6.33 5.46 -5.45
CA ARG A 237 -7.41 4.58 -5.92
C ARG A 237 -7.99 3.66 -4.84
N LEU A 238 -7.29 3.49 -3.70
CA LEU A 238 -7.74 2.61 -2.62
C LEU A 238 -9.13 3.02 -2.10
N PRO A 239 -9.96 2.06 -1.66
CA PRO A 239 -11.25 2.37 -1.05
C PRO A 239 -11.06 3.12 0.29
N GLY A 240 -11.83 4.19 0.49
CA GLY A 240 -11.81 4.97 1.73
C GLY A 240 -10.56 5.84 1.92
N TYR A 241 -10.39 6.36 3.15
CA TYR A 241 -9.19 7.09 3.56
C TYR A 241 -8.53 6.37 4.74
N ALA A 242 -7.34 5.83 4.51
CA ALA A 242 -6.47 5.27 5.54
C ALA A 242 -5.18 6.12 5.64
N PRO A 243 -4.79 6.61 6.82
CA PRO A 243 -3.59 7.42 6.99
C PRO A 243 -2.29 6.61 6.93
N GLN A 244 -2.33 5.33 7.33
CA GLN A 244 -1.15 4.47 7.50
C GLN A 244 -0.40 4.19 6.19
N PRO A 245 -1.05 3.88 5.05
CA PRO A 245 -0.33 3.60 3.81
C PRO A 245 0.54 4.77 3.32
N TYR A 246 0.08 6.00 3.55
CA TYR A 246 0.86 7.20 3.25
C TYR A 246 2.07 7.37 4.19
N GLU A 247 1.92 7.05 5.48
CA GLU A 247 3.04 7.14 6.43
C GLU A 247 4.08 6.06 6.16
N GLN A 248 3.66 4.85 5.84
CA GLN A 248 4.54 3.74 5.48
C GLN A 248 5.38 4.10 4.25
N LEU A 249 4.73 4.59 3.18
CA LEU A 249 5.41 5.01 1.96
C LEU A 249 6.36 6.19 2.20
N ALA A 250 5.93 7.19 2.98
CA ALA A 250 6.79 8.32 3.33
C ALA A 250 7.95 7.93 4.26
N GLY A 251 7.79 6.90 5.08
CA GLY A 251 8.84 6.32 5.92
C GLY A 251 9.90 5.62 5.07
N TRP A 252 9.48 4.83 4.08
CA TRP A 252 10.39 4.21 3.13
C TRP A 252 11.21 5.24 2.33
N TYR A 253 10.57 6.26 1.73
CA TYR A 253 11.29 7.32 1.01
C TYR A 253 12.33 8.04 1.88
N ARG A 254 12.04 8.26 3.16
CA ARG A 254 13.03 8.82 4.11
C ARG A 254 14.23 7.89 4.32
N ARG A 255 13.99 6.60 4.52
CA ARG A 255 15.07 5.61 4.73
C ARG A 255 16.03 5.51 3.54
N ILE A 256 15.53 5.70 2.31
CA ILE A 256 16.37 5.70 1.11
C ILE A 256 16.96 7.09 0.75
N GLY A 257 16.77 8.11 1.60
CA GLY A 257 17.34 9.46 1.41
C GLY A 257 16.51 10.39 0.51
N HIS A 258 15.30 10.00 0.11
CA HIS A 258 14.40 10.77 -0.74
C HIS A 258 13.42 11.64 0.07
N ASP A 259 13.94 12.58 0.86
CA ASP A 259 13.13 13.44 1.74
C ASP A 259 12.14 14.35 1.00
N GLY A 260 12.48 14.77 -0.22
CA GLY A 260 11.58 15.52 -1.10
C GLY A 260 10.30 14.75 -1.42
N ASP A 261 10.46 13.46 -1.68
CA ASP A 261 9.39 12.56 -2.07
C ASP A 261 8.56 12.12 -0.87
N ALA A 262 9.19 11.86 0.27
CA ALA A 262 8.48 11.66 1.53
C ALA A 262 7.55 12.85 1.88
N ARG A 263 8.03 14.08 1.68
CA ARG A 263 7.20 15.29 1.88
C ARG A 263 6.04 15.36 0.90
N ARG A 264 6.24 14.99 -0.38
CA ARG A 264 5.16 14.91 -1.38
C ARG A 264 4.09 13.90 -0.96
N VAL A 265 4.48 12.74 -0.44
CA VAL A 265 3.55 11.73 0.04
C VAL A 265 2.73 12.23 1.23
N LEU A 266 3.38 12.85 2.22
CA LEU A 266 2.69 13.40 3.39
C LEU A 266 1.79 14.60 3.05
N LEU A 267 2.13 15.37 2.03
CA LEU A 267 1.26 16.43 1.50
C LEU A 267 -0.01 15.82 0.91
N GLU A 268 0.12 14.78 0.11
CA GLU A 268 -1.03 14.10 -0.50
C GLU A 268 -1.92 13.43 0.55
N LYS A 269 -1.34 12.91 1.64
CA LYS A 269 -2.07 12.46 2.82
C LYS A 269 -2.99 13.57 3.37
N GLN A 270 -2.49 14.80 3.54
CA GLN A 270 -3.31 15.92 4.04
C GLN A 270 -4.40 16.34 3.05
N ARG A 271 -4.10 16.30 1.75
CA ARG A 271 -5.08 16.61 0.69
C ARG A 271 -6.23 15.62 0.66
N ARG A 272 -5.94 14.33 0.85
CA ARG A 272 -6.98 13.31 0.95
C ARG A 272 -7.77 13.40 2.24
N ARG A 273 -7.10 13.62 3.38
CA ARG A 273 -7.76 13.90 4.67
C ARG A 273 -8.71 15.09 4.57
N ARG A 274 -8.31 16.16 3.87
CA ARG A 274 -9.15 17.35 3.69
C ARG A 274 -10.52 17.01 3.09
N ARG A 275 -10.60 16.06 2.16
CA ARG A 275 -11.87 15.65 1.53
C ARG A 275 -12.85 15.00 2.50
N THR A 276 -12.38 14.54 3.66
CA THR A 276 -13.23 13.95 4.71
C THR A 276 -13.70 14.96 5.77
N LEU A 277 -13.28 16.23 5.69
CA LEU A 277 -13.61 17.27 6.67
C LEU A 277 -14.87 18.05 6.28
N HIS A 278 -15.47 18.74 7.26
CA HIS A 278 -16.58 19.68 7.04
C HIS A 278 -16.17 20.83 6.09
N PRO A 279 -17.08 21.38 5.24
CA PRO A 279 -16.75 22.38 4.21
C PRO A 279 -15.88 23.56 4.66
N VAL A 280 -16.12 24.12 5.85
CA VAL A 280 -15.32 25.23 6.41
C VAL A 280 -13.84 24.81 6.60
N ALA A 281 -13.62 23.64 7.17
CA ALA A 281 -12.27 23.08 7.34
C ALA A 281 -11.63 22.71 5.99
N GLN A 282 -12.43 22.39 4.96
CA GLN A 282 -11.90 22.20 3.61
C GLN A 282 -11.39 23.50 3.01
N ILE A 283 -12.13 24.60 3.13
CA ILE A 283 -11.70 25.92 2.65
C ILE A 283 -10.41 26.33 3.34
N TRP A 284 -10.36 26.23 4.67
CA TRP A 284 -9.14 26.51 5.43
C TRP A 284 -7.96 25.62 5.00
N GLY A 285 -8.22 24.33 4.77
CA GLY A 285 -7.23 23.41 4.25
C GLY A 285 -6.71 23.77 2.85
N ARG A 286 -7.54 24.36 1.97
CA ARG A 286 -7.10 24.85 0.65
C ARG A 286 -6.18 26.06 0.79
N VAL A 287 -6.51 26.99 1.69
CA VAL A 287 -5.65 28.14 2.00
C VAL A 287 -4.26 27.65 2.44
N LEU A 288 -4.20 26.70 3.39
CA LEU A 288 -2.94 26.12 3.87
C LEU A 288 -2.14 25.36 2.81
N ASP A 289 -2.81 24.70 1.86
CA ASP A 289 -2.17 23.97 0.75
C ASP A 289 -1.49 24.93 -0.23
N VAL A 290 -2.15 26.06 -0.54
CA VAL A 290 -1.67 27.09 -1.47
C VAL A 290 -0.56 27.94 -0.83
N THR A 291 -0.70 28.31 0.44
CA THR A 291 0.26 29.21 1.09
C THR A 291 1.53 28.48 1.50
N VAL A 292 1.42 27.41 2.27
CA VAL A 292 2.59 26.77 2.94
C VAL A 292 2.64 25.26 2.72
N GLY A 293 1.74 24.70 1.91
CA GLY A 293 1.65 23.26 1.66
C GLY A 293 1.53 22.46 2.95
N TYR A 294 0.70 22.91 3.91
CA TYR A 294 0.58 22.32 5.25
C TYR A 294 1.88 22.29 6.08
N GLY A 295 2.88 23.11 5.75
CA GLY A 295 4.20 23.10 6.38
C GLY A 295 5.23 22.21 5.67
N TYR A 296 4.87 21.55 4.56
CA TYR A 296 5.79 20.72 3.77
C TYR A 296 6.53 21.51 2.68
N ARG A 297 6.17 22.78 2.45
CA ARG A 297 6.78 23.66 1.43
C ARG A 297 7.12 25.06 2.01
N PRO A 298 8.04 25.16 2.98
CA PRO A 298 8.32 26.43 3.67
C PRO A 298 8.83 27.54 2.73
N TRP A 299 9.51 27.19 1.64
CA TRP A 299 10.01 28.16 0.64
C TRP A 299 8.89 28.98 -0.04
N GLN A 300 7.65 28.46 -0.09
CA GLN A 300 6.51 29.20 -0.65
C GLN A 300 6.20 30.46 0.17
N VAL A 301 6.51 30.47 1.47
CA VAL A 301 6.34 31.68 2.31
C VAL A 301 7.19 32.82 1.78
N GLY A 302 8.45 32.55 1.40
CA GLY A 302 9.33 33.56 0.83
C GLY A 302 8.78 34.17 -0.46
N LEU A 303 8.19 33.34 -1.34
CA LEU A 303 7.54 33.83 -2.55
C LEU A 303 6.30 34.68 -2.27
N TRP A 304 5.46 34.26 -1.32
CA TRP A 304 4.30 35.04 -0.91
C TRP A 304 4.70 36.38 -0.28
N LEU A 305 5.71 36.39 0.59
CA LEU A 305 6.26 37.61 1.17
C LEU A 305 6.81 38.53 0.08
N LEU A 306 7.58 38.01 -0.88
CA LEU A 306 8.14 38.80 -1.98
C LEU A 306 7.05 39.38 -2.88
N GLY A 307 6.04 38.58 -3.24
CA GLY A 307 4.91 39.04 -4.06
C GLY A 307 4.07 40.09 -3.36
N LEU A 308 3.73 39.89 -2.08
CA LEU A 308 2.99 40.88 -1.29
C LEU A 308 3.81 42.15 -1.05
N ALA A 309 5.12 42.02 -0.82
CA ALA A 309 6.03 43.15 -0.69
C ALA A 309 6.06 43.98 -1.98
N LEU A 310 6.14 43.34 -3.15
CA LEU A 310 6.14 44.01 -4.44
C LEU A 310 4.81 44.73 -4.72
N VAL A 311 3.68 44.07 -4.43
CA VAL A 311 2.34 44.67 -4.58
C VAL A 311 2.18 45.88 -3.65
N GLY A 312 2.50 45.75 -2.37
CA GLY A 312 2.38 46.85 -1.41
C GLY A 312 3.30 48.01 -1.77
N THR A 313 4.57 47.74 -2.08
CA THR A 313 5.55 48.77 -2.47
C THR A 313 5.07 49.55 -3.69
N THR A 314 4.51 48.86 -4.68
CA THR A 314 3.99 49.49 -5.90
C THR A 314 2.76 50.36 -5.60
N VAL A 315 1.78 49.84 -4.86
CA VAL A 315 0.55 50.59 -4.56
C VAL A 315 0.82 51.80 -3.67
N PHE A 316 1.64 51.63 -2.63
CA PHE A 316 1.98 52.71 -1.71
C PHE A 316 2.99 53.71 -2.31
N GLY A 317 3.79 53.31 -3.30
CA GLY A 317 4.68 54.22 -4.03
C GLY A 317 3.96 55.08 -5.07
N LEU A 318 2.75 54.70 -5.47
CA LEU A 318 1.92 55.43 -6.44
C LEU A 318 0.92 56.40 -5.78
N GLN A 319 0.88 56.46 -4.45
CA GLN A 319 -0.09 57.26 -3.71
C GLN A 319 0.59 58.05 -2.59
N ASP A 320 0.00 59.18 -2.21
CA ASP A 320 0.52 60.01 -1.13
C ASP A 320 -0.03 59.56 0.23
N PRO A 321 0.83 59.14 1.17
CA PRO A 321 0.42 58.74 2.50
C PRO A 321 0.07 59.95 3.38
N ARG A 322 -0.72 59.73 4.44
CA ARG A 322 -0.99 60.76 5.46
C ARG A 322 -0.19 60.50 6.72
N ALA A 323 0.57 61.51 7.16
CA ALA A 323 1.34 61.44 8.39
C ALA A 323 0.42 61.52 9.60
N THR A 324 0.61 60.63 10.58
CA THR A 324 -0.12 60.66 11.86
C THR A 324 0.30 61.88 12.71
N GLN A 325 1.58 62.28 12.63
CA GLN A 325 2.14 63.49 13.26
C GLN A 325 3.03 64.22 12.24
N PRO A 326 2.53 65.29 11.59
CA PRO A 326 3.26 65.98 10.52
C PRO A 326 4.63 66.51 10.97
N GLU A 327 4.72 66.98 12.22
CA GLU A 327 5.91 67.66 12.75
C GLU A 327 7.07 66.72 13.13
N GLN A 328 6.85 65.40 13.19
CA GLN A 328 7.86 64.39 13.54
C GLN A 328 8.00 63.29 12.49
N SER A 329 7.44 63.50 11.28
CA SER A 329 7.36 62.46 10.26
C SER A 329 8.72 62.22 9.57
N GLN A 330 9.24 60.99 9.70
CA GLN A 330 10.39 60.52 8.91
C GLN A 330 10.00 60.36 7.43
N PRO A 331 10.93 60.47 6.46
CA PRO A 331 10.62 60.26 5.04
C PRO A 331 9.89 58.93 4.80
N PHE A 332 8.82 58.96 4.01
CA PHE A 332 8.07 57.75 3.68
C PHE A 332 8.85 56.87 2.69
N ASP A 333 9.09 55.61 3.07
CA ASP A 333 9.62 54.58 2.19
C ASP A 333 8.54 53.50 1.97
N PRO A 334 8.01 53.35 0.74
CA PRO A 334 6.94 52.39 0.44
C PRO A 334 7.34 50.92 0.71
N LEU A 335 8.61 50.57 0.49
CA LEU A 335 9.11 49.21 0.70
C LEU A 335 9.21 48.92 2.19
N VAL A 336 9.85 49.81 2.95
CA VAL A 336 10.01 49.64 4.40
C VAL A 336 8.64 49.64 5.08
N TYR A 337 7.72 50.51 4.66
CA TYR A 337 6.34 50.50 5.17
C TYR A 337 5.64 49.15 4.88
N THR A 338 5.75 48.63 3.66
CA THR A 338 5.13 47.34 3.31
C THR A 338 5.71 46.18 4.12
N LEU A 339 7.04 46.15 4.29
CA LEU A 339 7.71 45.14 5.12
C LEU A 339 7.28 45.25 6.59
N ASP A 340 7.11 46.47 7.11
CA ASP A 340 6.63 46.74 8.47
C ASP A 340 5.18 46.25 8.71
N LEU A 341 4.37 46.18 7.65
CA LEU A 341 3.02 45.56 7.71
C LEU A 341 3.07 44.04 7.68
N LEU A 342 3.96 43.45 6.88
CA LEU A 342 4.07 42.00 6.69
C LEU A 342 4.81 41.28 7.83
N ILE A 343 5.69 41.98 8.54
CA ILE A 343 6.46 41.44 9.66
C ILE A 343 5.78 41.89 10.97
N PRO A 344 4.98 41.02 11.61
CA PRO A 344 4.20 41.43 12.78
C PRO A 344 5.06 41.71 14.03
N ILE A 345 6.28 41.16 14.09
CA ILE A 345 7.18 41.21 15.26
C ILE A 345 8.38 42.10 14.95
N GLY A 346 8.62 43.12 15.77
CA GLY A 346 9.83 43.95 15.68
C GLY A 346 9.79 45.03 14.59
N GLY A 347 8.65 45.71 14.46
CA GLY A 347 8.42 46.68 13.38
C GLY A 347 9.41 47.84 13.29
N PHE A 348 9.51 48.42 12.10
CA PHE A 348 10.38 49.55 11.74
C PHE A 348 9.82 50.92 12.14
N GLY A 349 8.65 50.95 12.80
CA GLY A 349 7.99 52.17 13.29
C GLY A 349 7.18 52.93 12.23
N MET A 350 7.31 52.58 10.96
CA MET A 350 6.63 53.18 9.82
C MET A 350 5.11 52.98 9.86
N ARG A 351 4.63 51.81 10.32
CA ARG A 351 3.20 51.46 10.38
C ARG A 351 2.39 52.35 11.32
N ALA A 352 3.02 52.93 12.34
CA ALA A 352 2.36 53.82 13.30
C ALA A 352 2.46 55.30 12.87
N ALA A 353 3.49 55.63 12.08
CA ALA A 353 3.75 56.98 11.60
C ALA A 353 2.84 57.40 10.42
N TRP A 354 2.31 56.42 9.67
CA TRP A 354 1.57 56.66 8.43
C TRP A 354 0.26 55.88 8.35
N TYR A 355 -0.81 56.56 7.91
CA TYR A 355 -2.11 55.94 7.71
C TYR A 355 -2.68 56.24 6.30
N TRP A 356 -3.59 55.37 5.87
CA TRP A 356 -4.23 55.40 4.55
C TRP A 356 -5.74 55.51 4.68
N THR A 357 -6.40 56.03 3.64
CA THR A 357 -7.86 56.17 3.59
C THR A 357 -8.41 55.56 2.30
N GLY A 358 -9.65 55.06 2.33
CA GLY A 358 -10.29 54.47 1.16
C GLY A 358 -9.77 53.07 0.86
N ALA A 359 -9.55 52.74 -0.42
CA ALA A 359 -9.19 51.38 -0.83
C ALA A 359 -7.84 50.89 -0.28
N THR A 360 -6.85 51.79 -0.14
CA THR A 360 -5.53 51.44 0.40
C THR A 360 -5.55 51.10 1.88
N GLN A 361 -6.52 51.60 2.64
CA GLN A 361 -6.71 51.20 4.03
C GLN A 361 -7.04 49.71 4.15
N TYR A 362 -7.91 49.19 3.28
CA TYR A 362 -8.23 47.77 3.25
C TYR A 362 -7.04 46.92 2.80
N LEU A 363 -6.19 47.42 1.90
CA LEU A 363 -4.93 46.76 1.54
C LEU A 363 -3.99 46.66 2.75
N THR A 364 -3.86 47.72 3.54
CA THR A 364 -3.07 47.70 4.79
C THR A 364 -3.56 46.59 5.73
N TYR A 365 -4.87 46.50 5.96
CA TYR A 365 -5.44 45.43 6.80
C TYR A 365 -5.22 44.03 6.21
N ALA A 366 -5.33 43.87 4.89
CA ALA A 366 -5.07 42.61 4.22
C ALA A 366 -3.59 42.18 4.34
N LEU A 367 -2.64 43.10 4.20
CA LEU A 367 -1.21 42.84 4.37
C LEU A 367 -0.87 42.45 5.82
N ILE A 368 -1.43 43.15 6.81
CA ILE A 368 -1.26 42.79 8.22
C ILE A 368 -1.79 41.37 8.50
N ALA A 369 -3.01 41.08 8.03
CA ALA A 369 -3.62 39.76 8.20
C ALA A 369 -2.77 38.67 7.52
N ALA A 370 -2.27 38.93 6.31
CA ALA A 370 -1.38 38.02 5.59
C ALA A 370 -0.05 37.81 6.33
N GLY A 371 0.55 38.87 6.90
CA GLY A 371 1.77 38.79 7.70
C GLY A 371 1.63 37.86 8.90
N TRP A 372 0.53 37.97 9.66
CA TRP A 372 0.22 37.06 10.76
C TRP A 372 0.01 35.61 10.29
N LEU A 373 -0.70 35.40 9.18
CA LEU A 373 -0.92 34.06 8.61
C LEU A 373 0.39 33.41 8.15
N LEU A 374 1.25 34.14 7.46
CA LEU A 374 2.54 33.62 6.99
C LEU A 374 3.47 33.33 8.17
N THR A 375 3.53 34.22 9.17
CA THR A 375 4.36 34.05 10.36
C THR A 375 3.94 32.81 11.16
N THR A 376 2.65 32.65 11.43
CA THR A 376 2.13 31.47 12.15
C THR A 376 2.43 30.17 11.40
N ALA A 377 2.36 30.18 10.07
CA ALA A 377 2.68 29.01 9.26
C ALA A 377 4.20 28.70 9.22
N VAL A 378 5.08 29.71 9.24
CA VAL A 378 6.53 29.53 9.39
C VAL A 378 6.86 28.91 10.73
N VAL A 379 6.33 29.46 11.83
CA VAL A 379 6.55 28.94 13.19
C VAL A 379 6.10 27.48 13.24
N ALA A 380 4.89 27.17 12.76
CA ALA A 380 4.39 25.80 12.71
C ALA A 380 5.27 24.86 11.86
N GLY A 381 5.85 25.36 10.76
CA GLY A 381 6.79 24.61 9.92
C GLY A 381 8.13 24.33 10.61
N VAL A 382 8.72 25.36 11.23
CA VAL A 382 10.00 25.29 11.96
C VAL A 382 9.88 24.33 13.15
N THR A 383 8.84 24.47 13.99
CA THR A 383 8.61 23.56 15.13
C THR A 383 8.49 22.10 14.66
N ARG A 384 7.88 21.85 13.50
CA ARG A 384 7.75 20.50 12.94
C ARG A 384 9.04 19.94 12.36
N SER A 385 9.94 20.80 11.88
CA SER A 385 11.28 20.40 11.42
C SER A 385 12.22 20.10 12.59
N LEU A 386 12.12 20.86 13.69
CA LEU A 386 12.92 20.68 14.89
C LEU A 386 12.56 19.40 15.65
N ASN A 387 11.28 19.02 15.70
CA ASN A 387 10.84 17.75 16.30
C ASN A 387 11.20 16.50 15.45
N ARG A 388 11.99 16.65 14.38
CA ARG A 388 12.39 15.57 13.47
C ARG A 388 13.91 15.44 13.30
N ALA A 389 14.69 16.35 13.88
CA ALA A 389 16.12 16.20 14.10
C ALA A 389 16.32 15.58 15.49
#